data_AF-A0A5D0RBQ9-F1
#
_entry.id   AF-A0A5D0RBQ9-F1
#
_cell.length_a   1.000
_cell.length_b   1.000
_cell.length_c   1.000
_cell.angle_alpha   90.00
_cell.angle_beta   90.00
_cell.angle_gamma   90.00
#
_symmetry.space_group_name_H-M   'P 1'
#
loop_
_entity.id
_entity.type
_entity.pdbx_description
1 polymer ?
#
loop_
_entity_poly.entity_id
_entity_poly.type
_entity_poly.pdbx_seq_one_letter_code
_entity_poly.pdbx_strand_id
1 'polypeptide(L)' 'MKKVFSIVALTVFMAGNLNAMEVQRSLCEEMAWHGAEVIYVMTGDNIFAGQYLELQLSKCE' A
#
# COMPACT_ATOMS: atom_id res chain seq x y z
N MET A 1 -12.68 24.26 28.15
CA MET A 1 -13.36 23.57 27.02
C MET A 1 -12.64 23.72 25.67
N LYS A 2 -12.12 24.90 25.28
CA LYS A 2 -11.42 25.08 23.98
C LYS A 2 -10.24 24.13 23.71
N LYS A 3 -9.46 23.76 24.73
CA LYS A 3 -8.27 22.89 24.57
C LYS A 3 -8.60 21.44 24.22
N VAL A 4 -9.74 20.91 24.68
CA VAL A 4 -10.16 19.51 24.45
C VAL A 4 -10.60 19.31 23.00
N PHE A 5 -11.33 20.27 22.44
CA PHE A 5 -11.76 20.25 21.03
C PHE A 5 -10.57 20.20 20.06
N SER A 6 -9.49 20.92 20.37
CA SER A 6 -8.30 20.99 19.52
C SER A 6 -7.51 19.68 19.49
N ILE A 7 -7.53 18.91 20.59
CA ILE A 7 -6.87 17.61 20.68
C ILE A 7 -7.66 16.56 19.90
N VAL A 8 -8.99 16.55 20.07
CA VAL A 8 -9.88 15.61 19.35
C VAL A 8 -9.79 15.81 17.83
N ALA A 9 -9.76 17.07 17.37
CA ALA A 9 -9.58 17.37 15.94
C ALA A 9 -8.24 16.87 15.40
N LEU A 10 -7.16 17.03 16.17
CA LEU A 10 -5.82 16.58 15.76
C LEU A 10 -5.74 15.05 15.70
N THR A 11 -6.34 14.35 16.66
CA THR A 11 -6.34 12.87 16.70
C THR A 11 -7.17 12.28 15.57
N VAL A 12 -8.33 12.87 15.23
CA VAL A 12 -9.16 12.42 14.10
C VAL A 12 -8.44 12.65 12.77
N PHE A 13 -7.74 13.79 12.62
CA PHE A 13 -6.94 14.08 11.43
C PHE A 13 -5.77 13.09 11.28
N MET A 14 -5.04 12.82 12.36
CA MET A 14 -3.95 11.83 12.36
C MET A 14 -4.46 10.41 12.07
N ALA A 15 -5.57 9.99 12.68
CA ALA A 15 -6.19 8.69 12.39
C ALA A 15 -6.65 8.57 10.94
N GLY A 16 -7.23 9.63 10.37
CA GLY A 16 -7.59 9.68 8.95
C GLY A 16 -6.39 9.53 8.02
N ASN A 17 -5.28 10.18 8.33
CA ASN A 17 -4.04 10.08 7.55
C ASN A 17 -3.40 8.69 7.65
N LEU A 18 -3.38 8.09 8.84
CA LEU A 18 -2.87 6.72 9.03
C LEU A 18 -3.68 5.71 8.21
N ASN A 19 -5.01 5.80 8.26
CA ASN A 19 -5.88 4.94 7.47
C ASN A 19 -5.69 5.16 5.95
N ALA A 20 -5.49 6.41 5.51
CA ALA A 20 -5.23 6.71 4.10
C ALA A 20 -3.88 6.13 3.63
N MET A 21 -2.84 6.18 4.47
CA MET A 21 -1.54 5.57 4.19
C MET A 21 -1.64 4.04 4.12
N GLU A 22 -2.37 3.40 5.05
CA GLU A 22 -2.61 1.95 5.02
C GLU A 22 -3.40 1.51 3.78
N VAL A 23 -4.44 2.25 3.40
CA VAL A 23 -5.22 1.98 2.18
C VAL A 23 -4.34 2.14 0.93
N GLN A 24 -3.52 3.19 0.86
CA GLN A 24 -2.61 3.40 -0.26
C GLN A 24 -1.57 2.28 -0.38
N ARG A 25 -1.03 1.82 0.75
CA ARG A 25 -0.12 0.67 0.80
C ARG A 25 -0.81 -0.61 0.32
N SER A 26 -2.00 -0.91 0.83
CA SER A 26 -2.78 -2.08 0.41
C SER A 26 -3.07 -2.08 -1.09
N LEU A 27 -3.45 -0.94 -1.66
CA LEU A 27 -3.68 -0.80 -3.11
C LEU A 27 -2.39 -0.98 -3.92
N CYS A 28 -1.27 -0.48 -3.41
CA CYS A 28 0.03 -0.67 -4.05
C CYS A 28 0.43 -2.15 -4.08
N GLU A 29 0.30 -2.85 -2.95
CA GLU A 29 0.60 -4.28 -2.82
C GLU A 29 -0.31 -5.11 -3.74
N GLU A 30 -1.60 -4.78 -3.81
CA GLU A 30 -2.56 -5.45 -4.72
C GLU A 30 -2.16 -5.27 -6.20
N MET A 31 -1.80 -4.06 -6.62
CA MET A 31 -1.32 -3.81 -7.99
C MET A 31 -0.01 -4.54 -8.29
N ALA A 32 0.89 -4.64 -7.32
CA ALA A 32 2.16 -5.38 -7.45
C ALA A 32 1.90 -6.86 -7.70
N TRP A 33 1.01 -7.48 -6.92
CA TRP A 33 0.57 -8.86 -7.10
C TRP A 33 -0.07 -9.09 -8.47
N HIS A 34 -0.99 -8.21 -8.87
CA HIS A 34 -1.64 -8.32 -10.17
C HIS A 34 -0.64 -8.21 -11.34
N GLY A 35 0.31 -7.28 -11.25
CA GLY A 35 1.37 -7.15 -12.25
C GLY A 35 2.26 -8.40 -12.35
N ALA A 36 2.61 -9.00 -11.21
CA ALA A 36 3.38 -10.23 -11.16
C ALA A 36 2.61 -11.43 -11.74
N GLU A 37 1.32 -11.55 -11.44
CA GLU A 37 0.44 -12.58 -12.02
C GLU A 37 0.39 -12.45 -13.55
N VAL A 38 0.19 -11.24 -14.08
CA VAL A 38 0.18 -11.00 -15.53
C VAL A 38 1.51 -11.39 -16.18
N ILE A 39 2.65 -11.04 -15.56
CA ILE A 39 3.97 -11.45 -16.05
C ILE A 39 4.10 -12.98 -16.06
N TYR A 40 3.68 -13.65 -15.00
CA TYR A 40 3.70 -15.11 -14.93
C TYR A 40 2.83 -15.74 -16.02
N VAL A 41 1.61 -15.26 -16.21
CA VAL A 41 0.69 -15.76 -17.25
C VAL A 41 1.27 -15.57 -18.67
N MET A 42 1.96 -14.45 -18.93
CA MET A 42 2.55 -14.17 -20.23
C MET A 42 3.84 -14.96 -20.50
N THR A 43 4.65 -15.21 -19.47
CA THR A 43 6.02 -15.74 -19.62
C THR A 43 6.16 -17.20 -19.19
N GLY A 44 5.28 -17.68 -18.31
CA GLY A 44 5.43 -18.96 -17.61
C GLY A 44 6.59 -18.99 -16.60
N ASP A 45 7.24 -17.86 -16.32
CA ASP A 45 8.44 -17.79 -15.48
C ASP A 45 8.13 -17.23 -14.09
N ASN A 46 8.14 -18.14 -13.09
CA ASN A 46 7.93 -17.80 -11.69
C ASN A 46 9.07 -16.95 -11.10
N ILE A 47 10.31 -17.11 -11.57
CA ILE A 47 11.47 -16.39 -11.03
C ILE A 47 11.37 -14.92 -11.46
N PHE A 48 11.09 -14.68 -12.73
CA PHE A 48 10.98 -13.32 -13.24
C PHE A 48 9.76 -12.58 -12.66
N ALA A 49 8.61 -13.26 -12.55
CA ALA A 49 7.43 -12.71 -11.88
C ALA A 49 7.69 -12.39 -10.40
N GLY A 50 8.40 -13.28 -9.68
CA GLY A 50 8.79 -13.06 -8.29
C GLY A 50 9.74 -11.87 -8.11
N GLN A 51 10.75 -11.73 -8.97
CA GLN A 51 11.66 -10.58 -8.94
C GLN A 51 10.94 -9.26 -9.21
N TYR A 52 9.99 -9.25 -10.15
CA TYR A 52 9.15 -8.09 -10.39
C TYR A 52 8.31 -7.75 -9.15
N LEU A 53 7.68 -8.76 -8.54
CA LEU A 53 6.86 -8.59 -7.34
C LEU A 53 7.67 -7.98 -6.18
N GLU A 54 8.83 -8.54 -5.86
CA GLU A 54 9.71 -8.02 -4.81
C GLU A 54 10.10 -6.56 -5.07
N LEU A 55 10.45 -6.23 -6.32
CA LEU A 55 10.80 -4.86 -6.70
C LEU A 55 9.62 -3.90 -6.52
N GLN A 56 8.40 -4.30 -6.87
CA GLN A 56 7.24 -3.42 -6.70
C GLN A 56 6.80 -3.29 -5.25
N LEU A 57 6.82 -4.38 -4.47
CA LEU A 57 6.51 -4.33 -3.03
C LEU A 57 7.46 -3.42 -2.27
N SER A 58 8.75 -3.38 -2.64
CA SER A 58 9.73 -2.46 -2.04
C SER A 58 9.40 -0.97 -2.26
N LYS A 59 8.54 -0.64 -3.23
CA LYS A 59 8.10 0.74 -3.51
C LYS A 59 6.79 1.10 -2.81
N CYS A 60 6.14 0.13 -2.17
CA CYS A 60 4.92 0.34 -1.42
C CYS A 60 5.17 0.74 0.05
N GLU A 61 6.43 0.71 0.50
CA GLU A 61 6.87 1.09 1.85
C GLU A 61 7.14 2.59 2.02
#